data_AF-D4FAA6-F1
#
_entry.id   AF-D4FAA6-F1
#
_cell.length_a   1.000
_cell.length_b   1.000
_cell.length_c   1.000
_cell.angle_alpha   90.00
_cell.angle_beta   90.00
_cell.angle_gamma   90.00
#
_symmetry.space_group_name_H-M   'P 1'
#
loop_
_entity.id
_entity.type
_entity.pdbx_description
1 polymer ?
#
loop_
_entity_poly.entity_id
_entity_poly.type
_entity_poly.pdbx_seq_one_letter_code
_entity_poly.pdbx_strand_id
1 'polypeptide(L)' 'LRDTDLRPRLREVTTPWLRLYGALDGLVPRRVAPLVDALTLPGESQILPAAAHAPFISHPEPFCAALCDFAGALPQE' A
#
# COMPACT_ATOMS: atom_id res chain seq x y z
N LEU A 1 -7.83 14.05 10.48
CA LEU A 1 -7.26 12.71 10.80
C LEU A 1 -6.49 12.69 12.13
N ARG A 2 -6.59 13.70 13.01
CA ARG A 2 -5.76 13.76 14.23
C ARG A 2 -6.03 12.62 15.21
N ASP A 3 -7.29 12.17 15.31
CA ASP A 3 -7.73 11.22 16.34
C ASP A 3 -8.27 9.91 15.75
N THR A 4 -8.05 9.65 14.46
CA THR A 4 -8.57 8.46 13.79
C THR A 4 -7.56 7.33 13.84
N ASP A 5 -7.94 6.20 14.44
CA ASP A 5 -7.17 4.96 14.44
C ASP A 5 -7.97 3.80 13.84
N LEU A 6 -7.54 3.34 12.66
CA LEU A 6 -8.14 2.19 11.97
C LEU A 6 -7.34 0.89 12.15
N ARG A 7 -6.20 0.91 12.84
CA ARG A 7 -5.33 -0.27 13.01
C ARG A 7 -6.07 -1.48 13.59
N PRO A 8 -6.95 -1.34 14.61
CA PRO A 8 -7.69 -2.49 15.14
C PRO A 8 -8.61 -3.15 14.12
N ARG A 9 -9.10 -2.37 13.14
CA ARG A 9 -10.05 -2.81 12.11
C ARG A 9 -9.38 -3.38 10.86
N LEU A 10 -8.06 -3.26 10.74
CA LEU A 10 -7.33 -3.78 9.57
C LEU A 10 -7.49 -5.30 9.39
N ARG A 11 -7.78 -6.03 10.48
CA ARG A 11 -8.07 -7.47 10.47
C ARG A 11 -9.42 -7.82 9.84
N GLU A 12 -10.31 -6.84 9.70
CA GLU A 12 -11.63 -7.00 9.06
C GLU A 12 -11.53 -7.00 7.53
N VAL A 13 -10.39 -6.60 6.95
CA VAL A 13 -10.18 -6.59 5.50
C VAL A 13 -9.91 -8.02 5.03
N THR A 14 -10.91 -8.63 4.37
CA THR A 14 -10.84 -10.01 3.85
C THR A 14 -10.75 -10.09 2.33
N THR A 15 -10.76 -8.96 1.64
CA THR A 15 -10.61 -8.89 0.18
C THR A 15 -9.14 -8.74 -0.20
N PRO A 16 -8.76 -9.09 -1.44
CA PRO A 16 -7.44 -8.73 -1.97
C PRO A 16 -7.15 -7.25 -1.71
N TRP A 17 -5.98 -6.95 -1.17
CA TRP A 17 -5.64 -5.60 -0.74
C TRP A 17 -4.17 -5.26 -1.02
N LEU A 18 -3.97 -4.24 -1.85
CA LEU A 18 -2.66 -3.66 -2.18
C LEU A 18 -2.43 -2.34 -1.45
N ARG A 19 -1.21 -2.14 -0.95
CA ARG A 19 -0.73 -0.89 -0.34
C ARG A 19 0.54 -0.43 -1.04
N LEU A 20 0.55 0.80 -1.56
CA LEU A 20 1.70 1.41 -2.22
C LEU A 20 2.26 2.56 -1.37
N TYR A 21 3.58 2.55 -1.13
CA TYR A 21 4.27 3.56 -0.33
C TYR A 21 5.41 4.20 -1.14
N GLY A 22 5.71 5.47 -0.87
CA GLY A 22 6.96 6.08 -1.31
C GLY A 22 8.07 5.92 -0.27
N ALA A 23 9.27 5.50 -0.69
CA ALA A 23 10.39 5.33 0.24
C ALA A 23 10.87 6.63 0.89
N LEU A 24 10.57 7.79 0.28
CA LEU A 24 10.95 9.14 0.71
C LEU A 24 9.75 9.90 1.31
N ASP A 25 8.64 9.23 1.62
CA ASP A 25 7.47 9.86 2.20
C ASP A 25 7.74 10.37 3.63
N GLY A 26 7.62 11.69 3.80
CA GLY A 26 7.78 12.37 5.09
C GLY A 26 6.52 12.40 5.97
N LEU A 27 5.36 12.04 5.42
CA LEU A 27 4.08 11.97 6.11
C LEU A 27 3.76 10.54 6.57
N VAL A 28 4.03 9.56 5.72
CA VAL A 28 3.81 8.13 5.99
C VAL A 28 5.15 7.38 5.93
N PRO A 29 5.85 7.19 7.06
CA PRO A 29 7.20 6.63 7.04
C PRO A 29 7.22 5.18 6.55
N ARG A 30 8.07 4.83 5.57
CA ARG A 30 8.13 3.47 4.98
C ARG A 30 8.21 2.30 5.98
N ARG A 31 8.76 2.53 7.17
CA ARG A 31 8.84 1.52 8.26
C ARG A 31 7.47 1.03 8.73
N VAL A 32 6.39 1.75 8.42
CA VAL A 32 5.03 1.32 8.77
C VAL A 32 4.54 0.19 7.89
N ALA A 33 5.04 0.03 6.66
CA ALA A 33 4.63 -1.04 5.75
C ALA A 33 4.72 -2.44 6.40
N PRO A 34 5.87 -2.90 6.94
CA PRO A 34 5.95 -4.21 7.60
C PRO A 34 5.11 -4.30 8.89
N LEU A 35 4.88 -3.18 9.59
CA LEU A 35 4.01 -3.17 10.78
C LEU A 35 2.54 -3.37 10.39
N VAL A 36 2.10 -2.78 9.27
CA VAL A 36 0.76 -2.98 8.72
C VAL A 36 0.64 -4.38 8.14
N ASP A 37 1.65 -4.90 7.46
CA ASP A 37 1.66 -6.27 6.95
C ASP A 37 1.34 -7.28 8.06
N ALA A 38 1.95 -7.13 9.23
CA ALA A 38 1.72 -7.97 10.41
C ALA A 38 0.29 -7.90 10.99
N LEU A 39 -0.48 -6.86 10.67
CA LEU A 39 -1.86 -6.68 11.15
C LEU A 39 -2.92 -7.24 10.18
N THR A 40 -2.51 -7.77 9.03
CA THR A 40 -3.39 -8.00 7.87
C THR A 40 -3.20 -9.38 7.27
N LEU A 41 -4.28 -9.96 6.74
CA LEU A 41 -4.32 -11.27 6.08
C LEU A 41 -5.38 -11.19 4.97
N PRO A 42 -5.11 -11.42 3.66
CA PRO A 42 -3.85 -11.42 2.92
C PRO A 42 -3.60 -10.03 2.27
N GLY A 43 -2.69 -9.22 2.84
CA GLY A 43 -2.38 -7.89 2.29
C GLY A 43 -1.00 -7.85 1.64
N GLU A 44 -0.89 -7.21 0.48
CA GLU A 44 0.37 -6.95 -0.22
C GLU A 44 0.82 -5.50 0.01
N SER A 45 2.12 -5.28 0.26
CA SER A 45 2.71 -3.95 0.32
C SER A 45 3.88 -3.82 -0.64
N GLN A 46 3.99 -2.66 -1.31
CA GLN A 46 5.12 -2.32 -2.15
C GLN A 46 5.65 -0.92 -1.83
N ILE A 47 6.97 -0.76 -1.85
CA ILE A 47 7.65 0.50 -1.56
C ILE A 47 8.37 0.96 -2.83
N LEU A 48 8.00 2.11 -3.38
CA LEU A 48 8.61 2.72 -4.56
C LEU A 48 9.88 3.50 -4.13
N PRO A 49 11.09 3.06 -4.52
CA PRO A 49 12.36 3.53 -3.93
C PRO A 49 12.67 5.02 -4.07
N ALA A 50 12.20 5.67 -5.14
CA ALA A 50 12.48 7.09 -5.41
C ALA A 50 11.25 7.99 -5.23
N ALA A 51 10.10 7.44 -4.83
CA ALA A 51 8.87 8.20 -4.63
C ALA A 51 8.78 8.77 -3.20
N ALA A 52 8.25 9.99 -3.11
CA ALA A 52 7.79 10.58 -1.84
C ALA A 52 6.29 10.28 -1.65
N HIS A 53 5.53 11.23 -1.10
CA HIS A 53 4.12 11.01 -0.74
C HIS A 53 3.17 10.78 -1.93
N ALA A 54 3.48 11.32 -3.11
CA ALA A 54 2.63 11.23 -4.30
C ALA A 54 3.30 10.39 -5.41
N PRO A 55 3.42 9.06 -5.24
CA PRO A 55 4.03 8.18 -6.24
C PRO A 55 3.29 8.23 -7.59
N PHE A 56 1.96 8.36 -7.59
CA PHE A 56 1.17 8.45 -8.81
C PHE A 56 1.43 9.71 -9.66
N ILE A 57 1.99 10.78 -9.07
CA ILE A 57 2.41 12.00 -9.80
C ILE A 57 3.86 11.87 -10.26
N SER A 58 4.74 11.45 -9.36
CA SER A 58 6.19 11.48 -9.56
C SER A 58 6.73 10.27 -10.33
N HIS A 59 6.06 9.13 -10.21
CA HIS A 59 6.45 7.84 -10.76
C HIS A 59 5.20 7.11 -11.32
N PRO A 60 4.51 7.71 -12.31
CA PRO A 60 3.25 7.18 -12.80
C PRO A 60 3.41 5.79 -13.44
N GLU A 61 4.51 5.52 -14.14
CA GLU A 61 4.76 4.23 -14.77
C GLU A 61 4.86 3.07 -13.76
N PRO A 62 5.77 3.08 -12.77
CA PRO A 62 5.82 2.00 -11.78
C PRO A 62 4.58 1.96 -10.88
N PHE A 63 3.90 3.09 -10.65
CA PHE A 63 2.64 3.10 -9.93
C PHE A 63 1.54 2.36 -10.71
N CYS A 64 1.37 2.66 -12.00
CA CYS A 64 0.41 1.98 -12.87
C CYS A 64 0.76 0.50 -13.06
N ALA A 65 2.05 0.16 -13.22
CA ALA A 65 2.49 -1.22 -13.33
C ALA A 65 2.06 -2.04 -12.11
N ALA A 66 2.32 -1.54 -10.89
CA ALA A 66 1.89 -2.22 -9.66
C ALA A 66 0.37 -2.44 -9.59
N LEU A 67 -0.43 -1.50 -10.09
CA LEU A 67 -1.88 -1.65 -10.17
C LEU A 67 -2.31 -2.71 -11.19
N CYS A 68 -1.72 -2.69 -12.39
CA CYS A 68 -2.00 -3.66 -13.44
C CYS A 68 -1.60 -5.08 -13.02
N ASP A 69 -0.42 -5.22 -12.41
CA ASP A 69 0.09 -6.51 -11.93
C ASP A 69 -0.82 -7.09 -10.85
N PHE A 70 -1.19 -6.27 -9.87
CA PHE A 70 -2.12 -6.67 -8.82
C PHE A 70 -3.49 -7.05 -9.38
N ALA A 71 -4.06 -6.23 -10.26
CA ALA A 71 -5.35 -6.49 -10.89
C ALA A 71 -5.34 -7.76 -11.76
N GLY A 72 -4.25 -8.01 -12.49
CA GLY A 72 -4.09 -9.21 -13.30
C GLY A 72 -3.91 -10.49 -12.47
N ALA A 73 -3.41 -10.38 -11.24
CA ALA A 73 -3.28 -11.49 -10.30
C ALA A 73 -4.59 -11.82 -9.56
N LEU A 74 -5.60 -10.96 -9.63
CA LEU A 74 -6.89 -11.23 -8.99
C LEU A 74 -7.60 -12.40 -9.69
N PRO A 75 -8.29 -13.27 -8.94
CA PRO A 75 -9.16 -14.29 -9.53
C PRO A 75 -10.16 -13.63 -10.49
N GLN A 76 -10.23 -14.15 -11.71
CA GLN A 76 -11.28 -13.78 -12.65
C GLN A 76 -12.51 -14.60 -12.29
N GLU A 77 -13.67 -13.95 -12.11
CA GLU A 77 -14.96 -14.64 -11.92
C GLU A 77 -15.42 -15.37 -13.19
#